data_AF-A0A377TPZ7-F1
#
_entry.id   AF-A0A377TPZ7-F1
#
_cell.length_a   1.000
_cell.length_b   1.000
_cell.length_c   1.000
_cell.angle_alpha   90.00
_cell.angle_beta   90.00
_cell.angle_gamma   90.00
#
_symmetry.space_group_name_H-M   'P 1'
#
loop_
_entity.id
_entity.type
_entity.pdbx_description
1 polymer ?
#
loop_
_entity_poly.entity_id
_entity_poly.type
_entity_poly.pdbx_seq_one_letter_code
_entity_poly.pdbx_strand_id
1 'polypeptide(L)'
;MGGGFLGSGSSGFSERTRHPDREGPADHLGSLLLAASWLEDHAAEDQSETLELLFADYILPWCGTMLGKVEAHAHTPFWRTMAPLTRDAIAAMWDELQEEDEQ
;
A
#
# COMPACT_ATOMS: atom_id res chain seq x y z
N MET A 1 -16.49 -25.36 17.23
CA MET A 1 -15.23 -25.45 16.46
C MET A 1 -15.34 -24.44 15.33
N GLY A 2 -14.93 -23.20 15.58
CA GLY A 2 -15.11 -22.07 14.67
C GLY A 2 -14.00 -22.05 13.62
N GLY A 3 -14.42 -21.97 12.35
CA GLY A 3 -13.57 -21.96 11.17
C GLY A 3 -12.70 -20.71 11.06
N GLY A 4 -11.57 -20.89 10.37
CA GLY A 4 -10.55 -19.88 10.15
C GLY A 4 -11.07 -18.65 9.40
N PHE A 5 -10.71 -17.49 9.92
CA PHE A 5 -10.93 -16.17 9.33
C PHE A 5 -9.56 -15.61 8.94
N LEU A 6 -8.98 -16.07 7.82
CA LEU A 6 -7.79 -15.47 7.23
C LEU A 6 -7.85 -15.74 5.71
N GLY A 7 -8.02 -14.69 4.91
CA GLY A 7 -7.82 -14.75 3.45
C GLY A 7 -9.07 -14.47 2.60
N SER A 8 -9.60 -13.24 2.62
CA SER A 8 -10.58 -12.81 1.62
C SER A 8 -10.61 -11.28 1.43
N GLY A 9 -9.45 -10.62 1.57
CA GLY A 9 -9.33 -9.16 1.34
C GLY A 9 -8.54 -8.83 0.07
N SER A 10 -7.39 -9.48 -0.14
CA SER A 10 -6.47 -9.10 -1.21
C SER A 10 -6.90 -9.57 -2.61
N SER A 11 -7.64 -10.68 -2.74
CA SER A 11 -8.14 -11.13 -4.06
C SER A 11 -9.18 -10.17 -4.66
N GLY A 12 -10.02 -9.55 -3.84
CA GLY A 12 -11.08 -8.65 -4.33
C GLY A 12 -10.56 -7.32 -4.88
N PHE A 13 -9.37 -6.87 -4.44
CA PHE A 13 -8.73 -5.67 -4.96
C PHE A 13 -8.14 -5.93 -6.36
N SER A 14 -7.40 -7.03 -6.53
CA SER A 14 -6.85 -7.43 -7.84
C SER A 14 -7.90 -7.80 -8.88
N GLU A 15 -9.10 -8.24 -8.48
CA GLU A 15 -10.22 -8.45 -9.43
C GLU A 15 -10.85 -7.14 -9.89
N ARG A 16 -10.73 -6.06 -9.11
CA ARG A 16 -11.30 -4.73 -9.42
C ARG A 16 -10.34 -3.86 -10.23
N THR A 17 -9.05 -3.88 -9.88
CA THR A 17 -7.98 -3.25 -10.67
C THR A 17 -7.40 -4.31 -11.60
N ARG A 18 -7.58 -4.20 -12.93
CA ARG A 18 -7.11 -5.18 -13.92
C ARG A 18 -5.57 -5.23 -14.01
N HIS A 19 -4.89 -5.57 -12.91
CA HIS A 19 -3.45 -5.71 -12.84
C HIS A 19 -3.09 -7.14 -13.25
N PRO A 20 -2.10 -7.37 -14.14
CA PRO A 20 -1.69 -8.71 -14.55
C PRO A 20 -1.25 -9.53 -13.34
N ASP A 21 -1.74 -10.76 -13.25
CA ASP A 21 -1.49 -11.73 -12.18
C ASP A 21 -0.01 -11.78 -11.81
N ARG A 22 0.34 -11.16 -10.68
CA ARG A 22 1.69 -11.26 -10.12
C ARG A 22 1.73 -12.41 -9.13
N GLU A 23 2.44 -13.46 -9.50
CA GLU A 23 2.71 -14.62 -8.65
C GLU A 23 3.46 -14.21 -7.36
N GLY A 24 2.76 -14.27 -6.23
CA GLY A 24 3.25 -13.98 -4.87
C GLY A 24 2.12 -13.49 -3.97
N PRO A 25 2.27 -13.51 -2.63
CA PRO A 25 1.28 -12.87 -1.76
C PRO A 25 1.14 -11.40 -2.14
N ALA A 26 -0.08 -10.96 -2.46
CA ALA A 26 -0.39 -9.63 -2.98
C ALA A 26 -0.03 -8.48 -2.01
N ASP A 27 0.42 -8.80 -0.80
CA ASP A 27 0.70 -7.86 0.29
C ASP A 27 2.17 -7.37 0.30
N HIS A 28 2.93 -7.59 -0.79
CA HIS A 28 4.25 -7.00 -0.93
C HIS A 28 4.12 -5.47 -1.07
N LEU A 29 4.71 -4.71 -0.13
CA LEU A 29 4.68 -3.24 -0.14
C LEU A 29 5.07 -2.67 -1.52
N GLY A 30 6.10 -3.22 -2.17
CA GLY A 30 6.51 -2.77 -3.50
C GLY A 30 5.49 -3.04 -4.61
N SER A 31 4.71 -4.12 -4.51
CA SER A 31 3.62 -4.39 -5.46
C SER A 31 2.45 -3.43 -5.26
N LEU A 32 2.12 -3.11 -4.00
CA LEU A 32 1.07 -2.14 -3.67
C LEU A 32 1.45 -0.72 -4.11
N LEU A 33 2.70 -0.31 -3.86
CA LEU A 33 3.20 0.99 -4.33
C LEU A 33 3.22 1.08 -5.86
N LEU A 34 3.51 -0.01 -6.56
CA LEU A 34 3.43 -0.02 -8.01
C LEU A 34 1.98 0.01 -8.51
N ALA A 35 1.06 -0.67 -7.81
CA ALA A 35 -0.37 -0.58 -8.11
C ALA A 35 -0.89 0.85 -7.88
N ALA A 36 -0.44 1.52 -6.81
CA ALA A 36 -0.75 2.93 -6.55
C ALA A 36 -0.26 3.83 -7.70
N SER A 37 1.01 3.72 -8.10
CA SER A 37 1.56 4.48 -9.24
C SER A 37 0.82 4.19 -10.55
N TRP A 38 0.41 2.95 -10.79
CA TRP A 38 -0.36 2.62 -11.99
C TRP A 38 -1.76 3.23 -11.96
N LEU A 39 -2.43 3.21 -10.80
CA LEU A 39 -3.74 3.81 -10.60
C LEU A 39 -3.67 5.33 -10.79
N GLU A 40 -2.67 5.99 -10.23
CA GLU A 40 -2.42 7.43 -10.40
C GLU A 40 -2.29 7.81 -11.88
N ASP A 41 -1.49 7.06 -12.65
CA ASP A 41 -1.27 7.32 -14.09
C ASP A 41 -2.50 7.02 -14.98
N HIS A 42 -3.42 6.17 -14.54
CA HIS A 42 -4.56 5.66 -15.34
C HIS A 42 -5.93 6.00 -14.74
N ALA A 43 -5.98 6.84 -13.71
CA ALA A 43 -7.21 7.26 -13.08
C ALA A 43 -8.03 8.13 -14.05
N ALA A 44 -9.07 7.55 -14.62
CA ALA A 44 -10.26 8.34 -14.96
C ALA A 44 -10.86 8.87 -13.65
N GLU A 45 -11.56 10.01 -13.66
CA GLU A 45 -12.09 10.75 -12.49
C GLU A 45 -12.76 9.90 -11.38
N ASP A 46 -13.22 8.69 -11.67
CA ASP A 46 -13.87 7.73 -10.75
C ASP A 46 -12.89 6.81 -9.97
N GLN A 47 -11.57 6.97 -10.15
CA GLN A 47 -10.54 6.10 -9.55
C GLN A 47 -9.74 6.74 -8.39
N SER A 48 -9.99 8.01 -8.03
CA SER A 48 -9.40 8.63 -6.81
C SER A 48 -9.82 7.83 -5.56
N GLU A 49 -11.11 7.54 -5.42
CA GLU A 49 -11.65 6.73 -4.31
C GLU A 49 -10.98 5.34 -4.22
N THR A 50 -10.57 4.78 -5.36
CA THR A 50 -9.87 3.47 -5.38
C THR A 50 -8.43 3.59 -4.89
N LEU A 51 -7.76 4.70 -5.22
CA LEU A 51 -6.41 5.00 -4.72
C LEU A 51 -6.45 5.31 -3.22
N GLU A 52 -7.45 6.06 -2.76
CA GLU A 52 -7.67 6.31 -1.33
C GLU A 52 -7.87 5.01 -0.55
N LEU A 53 -8.75 4.13 -1.04
CA LEU A 53 -9.03 2.85 -0.40
C LEU A 53 -7.78 1.94 -0.40
N LEU A 54 -6.95 1.99 -1.44
CA LEU A 54 -5.65 1.29 -1.46
C LEU A 54 -4.75 1.78 -0.31
N PHE A 55 -4.62 3.09 -0.13
CA PHE A 55 -3.80 3.63 0.96
C PHE A 55 -4.40 3.31 2.34
N ALA A 56 -5.69 3.61 2.53
CA ALA A 56 -6.39 3.47 3.80
C ALA A 56 -6.50 2.02 4.30
N ASP A 57 -6.83 1.07 3.42
CA ASP A 57 -7.09 -0.31 3.82
C ASP A 57 -5.88 -1.22 3.65
N TYR A 58 -5.03 -0.95 2.65
CA TYR A 58 -3.98 -1.88 2.25
C TYR A 58 -2.55 -1.38 2.47
N ILE A 59 -2.30 -0.10 2.76
CA ILE A 59 -0.94 0.40 3.03
C ILE A 59 -0.82 0.88 4.48
N LEU A 60 -1.56 1.92 4.87
CA LEU A 60 -1.43 2.61 6.15
C LEU A 60 -1.59 1.72 7.40
N PRO A 61 -2.50 0.73 7.45
CA PRO A 61 -2.76 -0.03 8.67
C PRO A 61 -1.56 -0.84 9.18
N TRP A 62 -0.65 -1.23 8.29
CA TRP A 62 0.46 -2.11 8.62
C TRP A 62 1.83 -1.61 8.14
N CYS A 63 1.90 -0.65 7.20
CA CYS A 63 3.19 -0.16 6.67
C CYS A 63 4.09 0.38 7.78
N GLY A 64 3.55 1.15 8.73
CA GLY A 64 4.32 1.70 9.84
C GLY A 64 4.88 0.61 10.77
N THR A 65 4.08 -0.41 11.07
CA THR A 65 4.53 -1.55 11.88
C THR A 65 5.58 -2.38 11.16
N MET A 66 5.42 -2.58 9.84
CA MET A 66 6.39 -3.31 9.03
C MET A 66 7.72 -2.55 8.94
N LEU A 67 7.70 -1.27 8.60
CA LEU A 67 8.90 -0.43 8.51
C LEU A 67 9.59 -0.29 9.86
N GLY A 68 8.83 -0.17 10.97
CA GLY A 68 9.41 -0.19 12.32
C GLY A 68 10.13 -1.50 12.66
N LYS A 69 9.61 -2.65 12.20
CA LYS A 69 10.31 -3.95 12.35
C LYS A 69 11.56 -4.02 11.46
N VAL A 70 11.49 -3.51 10.23
CA VAL A 70 12.64 -3.44 9.32
C VAL A 70 13.75 -2.60 9.93
N GLU A 71 13.43 -1.42 10.46
CA GLU A 71 14.39 -0.54 11.13
C GLU A 71 15.03 -1.21 12.36
N ALA A 72 14.21 -1.82 13.23
CA ALA A 72 14.68 -2.46 14.46
C ALA A 72 15.59 -3.68 14.23
N HIS A 73 15.43 -4.39 13.11
CA HIS A 73 16.21 -5.59 12.78
C HIS A 73 17.24 -5.34 11.65
N ALA A 74 17.39 -4.09 11.20
CA ALA A 74 18.34 -3.75 10.15
C ALA A 74 19.79 -3.88 10.63
N HIS A 75 20.44 -4.95 10.17
CA HIS A 75 21.88 -5.18 10.37
C HIS A 75 22.75 -4.26 9.49
N THR A 76 22.18 -3.65 8.44
CA THR A 76 22.90 -2.74 7.54
C THR A 76 22.37 -1.30 7.64
N PRO A 77 23.23 -0.28 7.45
CA PRO A 77 22.80 1.13 7.50
C PRO A 77 21.74 1.49 6.45
N PHE A 78 21.77 0.83 5.28
CA PHE A 78 20.83 1.06 4.19
C PHE A 78 19.37 0.95 4.65
N TRP A 79 19.01 -0.15 5.32
CA TRP A 79 17.63 -0.39 5.77
C TRP A 79 17.22 0.51 6.94
N ARG A 80 18.17 0.97 7.76
CA ARG A 80 17.89 1.95 8.84
C ARG A 80 17.53 3.32 8.30
N THR A 81 18.09 3.73 7.16
CA THR A 81 17.75 5.00 6.53
C THR A 81 16.52 4.85 5.63
N MET A 82 16.39 3.73 4.92
CA MET A 82 15.29 3.51 4.01
C MET A 82 13.94 3.39 4.72
N ALA A 83 13.89 2.70 5.86
CA ALA A 83 12.63 2.49 6.57
C ALA A 83 11.91 3.80 6.97
N PRO A 84 12.56 4.77 7.67
CA PRO A 84 11.93 6.05 7.98
C PRO A 84 11.70 6.89 6.72
N LEU A 85 12.60 6.89 5.74
CA LEU A 85 12.42 7.63 4.48
C LEU A 85 11.16 7.18 3.72
N THR A 86 10.93 5.87 3.62
CA THR A 86 9.74 5.32 2.98
C THR A 86 8.48 5.65 3.78
N ARG A 87 8.55 5.68 5.12
CA ARG A 87 7.42 6.09 5.96
C ARG A 87 7.04 7.55 5.72
N ASP A 88 8.02 8.44 5.67
CA ASP A 88 7.79 9.87 5.44
C ASP A 88 7.24 10.12 4.03
N ALA A 89 7.75 9.40 3.02
CA ALA A 89 7.23 9.46 1.66
C ALA A 89 5.77 8.99 1.56
N ILE A 90 5.41 7.87 2.22
CA ILE A 90 4.03 7.36 2.24
C ILE A 90 3.08 8.35 2.93
N ALA A 91 3.52 8.99 4.02
CA ALA A 91 2.74 10.01 4.70
C ALA A 91 2.50 11.22 3.78
N ALA A 92 3.55 11.71 3.11
CA ALA A 92 3.42 12.83 2.18
C ALA A 92 2.47 12.53 1.01
N MET A 93 2.56 11.33 0.40
CA MET A 93 1.65 10.91 -0.67
C MET A 93 0.19 10.81 -0.19
N TRP A 94 -0.02 10.35 1.04
CA TRP A 94 -1.37 10.30 1.62
C TRP A 94 -1.93 11.70 1.89
N ASP A 95 -1.12 12.59 2.44
CA ASP A 95 -1.55 13.97 2.71
C ASP A 95 -1.93 14.69 1.40
N GLU A 96 -1.14 14.52 0.32
CA GLU A 96 -1.43 15.05 -1.02
C GLU A 96 -2.76 14.51 -1.57
N LEU A 97 -2.99 13.20 -1.47
CA LEU A 97 -4.24 12.59 -1.93
C LEU A 97 -5.47 13.17 -1.22
N GLN A 98 -5.40 13.36 0.10
CA GLN A 98 -6.50 13.95 0.87
C GLN A 98 -6.74 15.43 0.54
N GLU A 99 -5.68 16.18 0.19
CA GLU A 99 -5.81 17.56 -0.29
C GLU A 99 -6.50 17.65 -1.68
N GLU A 100 -6.36 16.63 -2.52
CA GLU A 100 -7.07 16.55 -3.81
C GLU A 100 -8.56 16.24 -3.63
N ASP A 101 -8.92 15.38 -2.67
CA ASP A 101 -10.31 15.01 -2.40
C ASP A 101 -11.12 16.15 -1.75
N GLU A 102 -10.45 17.07 -1.04
CA GLU A 102 -11.08 18.24 -0.40
C GLU A 102 -11.38 19.39 -1.38
N GLN A 103 -10.95 19.30 -2.65
CA GLN A 103 -11.04 20.39 -3.66
C GLN A 103 -12.24 20.32 -4.61
#